data_AF-A0A656K3R9-F1
#
_entry.id   AF-A0A656K3R9-F1
#
_cell.length_a   1.000
_cell.length_b   1.000
_cell.length_c   1.000
_cell.angle_alpha   90.00
_cell.angle_beta   90.00
_cell.angle_gamma   90.00
#
_symmetry.space_group_name_H-M   'P 1'
#
loop_
_entity.id
_entity.type
_entity.pdbx_description
1 polymer ?
#
loop_
_entity_poly.entity_id
_entity_poly.type
_entity_poly.pdbx_seq_one_letter_code
_entity_poly.pdbx_strand_id
1 'polypeptide(L)'
;MAAIVIWQDSREARQLEHLEMRLSYDPQGCPADRPLQVSITNTNQVALQELRWRIAAYAPGDSVNLADNTYTTARYRGPGELQAKGAWQDCVPLPVLRSGYRPQTLEFRAEQLRGSFSD
;
A
#
# COMPACT_ATOMS: atom_id res chain seq x y z
N MET A 1 33.13 -0.72 20.89
CA MET A 1 32.45 0.03 19.82
C MET A 1 31.76 -1.00 18.94
N ALA A 2 30.43 -1.03 18.90
CA ALA A 2 29.68 -1.96 18.07
C ALA A 2 29.02 -1.16 16.94
N ALA A 3 29.46 -1.40 15.71
CA ALA A 3 28.92 -0.77 14.51
C ALA A 3 28.21 -1.84 13.67
N ILE A 4 26.92 -2.08 13.95
CA ILE A 4 26.08 -2.97 13.13
C ILE A 4 24.63 -2.47 13.22
N VAL A 5 24.17 -1.60 12.31
CA VAL A 5 22.72 -1.35 12.12
C VAL A 5 22.32 -0.90 10.69
N ILE A 6 23.12 -1.15 9.64
CA ILE A 6 22.80 -0.60 8.29
C ILE A 6 22.36 -1.69 7.29
N TRP A 7 22.69 -2.97 7.51
CA TRP A 7 22.49 -3.99 6.47
C TRP A 7 21.05 -4.54 6.38
N GLN A 8 20.37 -4.74 7.51
CA GLN A 8 18.97 -5.24 7.51
C GLN A 8 18.01 -4.29 6.80
N ASP A 9 18.15 -2.98 7.05
CA ASP A 9 17.35 -1.93 6.41
C ASP A 9 17.49 -2.00 4.87
N SER A 10 18.71 -2.28 4.38
CA SER A 10 18.97 -2.39 2.94
C SER A 10 18.42 -3.65 2.28
N ARG A 11 18.30 -4.77 3.01
CA ARG A 11 17.71 -6.02 2.50
C ARG A 11 16.20 -5.87 2.36
N GLU A 12 15.54 -5.39 3.40
CA GLU A 12 14.08 -5.19 3.40
C GLU A 12 13.67 -4.15 2.35
N ALA A 13 14.44 -3.06 2.20
CA ALA A 13 14.19 -2.07 1.15
C ALA A 13 14.19 -2.69 -0.26
N ARG A 14 15.15 -3.56 -0.58
CA ARG A 14 15.18 -4.28 -1.86
C ARG A 14 14.01 -5.24 -2.02
N GLN A 15 13.61 -5.93 -0.96
CA GLN A 15 12.47 -6.84 -1.02
C GLN A 15 11.14 -6.09 -1.20
N LEU A 16 11.04 -4.85 -0.68
CA LEU A 16 9.90 -3.96 -0.93
C LEU A 16 9.82 -3.52 -2.40
N GLU A 17 10.95 -3.31 -3.08
CA GLU A 17 10.97 -3.02 -4.54
C GLU A 17 10.38 -4.17 -5.37
N HIS A 18 10.42 -5.40 -4.84
CA HIS A 18 9.83 -6.59 -5.45
C HIS A 18 8.35 -6.82 -5.07
N LEU A 19 7.72 -5.90 -4.35
CA LEU A 19 6.27 -5.87 -4.19
C LEU A 19 5.66 -4.98 -5.25
N GLU A 20 4.78 -5.56 -6.07
CA GLU A 20 3.92 -4.76 -6.93
C GLU A 20 2.61 -4.47 -6.21
N MET A 21 2.25 -3.20 -6.09
CA MET A 21 1.01 -2.78 -5.44
C MET A 21 0.22 -1.85 -6.36
N ARG A 22 -1.06 -2.16 -6.56
CA ARG A 22 -1.96 -1.37 -7.41
C ARG A 22 -3.24 -1.07 -6.65
N LEU A 23 -3.71 0.16 -6.80
CA LEU A 23 -4.93 0.65 -6.18
C LEU A 23 -5.80 1.27 -7.28
N SER A 24 -7.08 0.93 -7.28
CA SER A 24 -8.05 1.45 -8.24
C SER A 24 -9.38 1.72 -7.57
N TYR A 25 -9.99 2.86 -7.89
CA TYR A 25 -11.37 3.12 -7.51
C TYR A 25 -12.29 2.26 -8.37
N ASP A 26 -12.93 1.27 -7.75
CA ASP A 26 -13.78 0.28 -8.40
C ASP A 26 -15.09 0.09 -7.63
N PRO A 27 -16.02 1.06 -7.69
CA PRO A 27 -17.31 0.97 -7.02
C PRO A 27 -18.26 -0.06 -7.64
N GLN A 28 -17.84 -0.76 -8.71
CA GLN A 28 -18.63 -1.83 -9.33
C GLN A 28 -18.17 -3.21 -8.84
N GLY A 29 -16.86 -3.40 -8.68
CA GLY A 29 -16.27 -4.62 -8.15
C GLY A 29 -16.14 -4.67 -6.63
N CYS A 30 -16.19 -3.52 -5.94
CA CYS A 30 -16.07 -3.44 -4.49
C CYS A 30 -17.36 -2.98 -3.77
N PRO A 31 -17.56 -3.38 -2.49
CA PRO A 31 -18.65 -2.90 -1.66
C PRO A 31 -18.64 -1.37 -1.48
N ALA A 32 -19.82 -0.77 -1.27
CA ALA A 32 -19.98 0.67 -1.19
C ALA A 32 -19.21 1.34 -0.02
N ASP A 33 -19.01 0.63 1.10
CA ASP A 33 -18.22 1.09 2.25
C ASP A 33 -16.70 0.99 2.01
N ARG A 34 -16.28 0.26 0.98
CA ARG A 34 -14.87 0.00 0.66
C ARG A 34 -14.62 -0.08 -0.84
N PRO A 35 -14.85 1.01 -1.59
CA PRO A 35 -14.89 1.00 -3.05
C PRO A 35 -13.50 1.06 -3.72
N LEU A 36 -12.41 0.93 -2.96
CA LEU A 36 -11.05 0.95 -3.49
C LEU A 36 -10.52 -0.47 -3.53
N GLN A 37 -10.29 -1.00 -4.73
CA GLN A 37 -9.66 -2.29 -4.92
C GLN A 37 -8.14 -2.14 -4.74
N VAL A 38 -7.55 -3.08 -4.01
CA VAL A 38 -6.11 -3.18 -3.77
C VAL A 38 -5.65 -4.54 -4.25
N SER A 39 -4.58 -4.57 -5.04
CA SER A 39 -3.88 -5.81 -5.38
C SER A 39 -2.41 -5.71 -5.01
N ILE A 40 -1.88 -6.77 -4.39
CA ILE A 40 -0.47 -6.89 -4.02
C ILE A 40 0.06 -8.19 -4.63
N THR A 41 1.16 -8.11 -5.36
CA THR A 41 1.88 -9.27 -5.87
C THR A 41 3.27 -9.30 -5.24
N ASN A 42 3.59 -10.40 -4.55
CA ASN A 42 4.90 -10.62 -3.98
C ASN A 42 5.81 -11.30 -5.01
N THR A 43 6.61 -10.52 -5.74
CA THR A 43 7.55 -11.09 -6.72
C THR A 43 8.86 -11.56 -6.09
N ASN A 44 9.01 -11.49 -4.77
CA ASN A 44 10.17 -12.05 -4.07
C ASN A 44 10.20 -13.58 -4.15
N GLN A 45 11.34 -14.15 -3.74
CA GLN A 45 11.50 -15.59 -3.51
C GLN A 45 11.16 -16.01 -2.07
N VAL A 46 10.87 -15.04 -1.20
CA VAL A 46 10.54 -15.23 0.22
C VAL A 46 9.15 -14.70 0.52
N ALA A 47 8.53 -15.21 1.58
CA ALA A 47 7.21 -14.76 2.01
C ALA A 47 7.29 -13.34 2.61
N LEU A 48 6.28 -12.53 2.33
CA LEU A 48 6.01 -11.27 3.02
C LEU A 48 5.22 -11.60 4.29
N GLN A 49 5.76 -11.28 5.46
CA GLN A 49 5.13 -11.62 6.75
C GLN A 49 4.18 -10.52 7.21
N GLU A 50 4.64 -9.27 7.13
CA GLU A 50 3.83 -8.10 7.45
C GLU A 50 4.06 -7.00 6.43
N LEU A 51 3.00 -6.24 6.13
CA LEU A 51 3.10 -5.01 5.35
C LEU A 51 2.24 -3.93 5.99
N ARG A 52 2.85 -2.77 6.19
CA ARG A 52 2.22 -1.52 6.60
C ARG A 52 2.43 -0.50 5.51
N TRP A 53 1.36 0.18 5.16
CA TRP A 53 1.35 1.15 4.06
C TRP A 53 0.24 2.18 4.29
N ARG A 54 0.21 3.21 3.46
CA ARG A 54 -0.81 4.26 3.45
C ARG A 54 -1.36 4.47 2.05
N ILE A 55 -2.63 4.84 1.96
CA ILE A 55 -3.23 5.27 0.71
C ILE A 55 -2.95 6.76 0.52
N ALA A 56 -2.39 7.12 -0.62
CA ALA A 56 -2.32 8.48 -1.13
C ALA A 56 -3.26 8.64 -2.33
N ALA A 57 -3.74 9.86 -2.55
CA ALA A 57 -4.61 10.18 -3.66
C ALA A 57 -4.11 11.43 -4.37
N TYR A 58 -4.03 11.38 -5.69
CA TYR A 58 -3.46 12.44 -6.53
C TYR A 58 -4.41 12.80 -7.65
N ALA A 59 -4.49 14.08 -8.00
CA ALA A 59 -5.05 14.46 -9.29
C ALA A 59 -4.07 14.04 -10.41
N PRO A 60 -4.53 13.66 -11.61
CA PRO A 60 -3.66 13.30 -12.72
C PRO A 60 -2.65 14.42 -13.03
N GLY A 61 -1.36 14.08 -13.02
CA GLY A 61 -0.27 15.04 -13.24
C GLY A 61 0.08 15.93 -12.05
N ASP A 62 -0.60 15.78 -10.91
CA ASP A 62 -0.31 16.49 -9.66
C ASP A 62 0.57 15.62 -8.73
N SER A 63 1.32 16.27 -7.84
CA SER A 63 2.14 15.65 -6.79
C SER A 63 1.65 15.98 -5.38
N VAL A 64 0.60 16.79 -5.24
CA VAL A 64 -0.02 17.09 -3.95
C VAL A 64 -0.90 15.92 -3.53
N ASN A 65 -0.58 15.33 -2.38
CA ASN A 65 -1.42 14.29 -1.79
C ASN A 65 -2.72 14.91 -1.26
N LEU A 66 -3.84 14.48 -1.85
CA LEU A 66 -5.20 14.92 -1.56
C LEU A 66 -5.90 14.06 -0.51
N ALA A 67 -5.29 12.95 -0.10
CA ALA A 67 -5.73 12.21 1.08
C ALA A 67 -5.44 13.06 2.33
N ASP A 68 -6.46 13.25 3.15
CA ASP A 68 -6.35 13.94 4.42
C ASP A 68 -5.63 13.03 5.42
N ASN A 69 -4.43 13.46 5.83
CA ASN A 69 -3.55 12.74 6.74
C ASN A 69 -4.02 12.79 8.21
N THR A 70 -5.11 13.50 8.52
CA THR A 70 -5.65 13.57 9.89
C THR A 70 -6.20 12.24 10.40
N TYR A 71 -6.62 11.34 9.50
CA TYR A 71 -6.94 9.95 9.85
C TYR A 71 -5.69 9.06 9.85
N THR A 72 -4.92 9.21 10.91
CA THR A 72 -3.65 8.50 11.18
C THR A 72 -3.77 6.98 11.42
N THR A 73 -4.95 6.38 11.26
CA THR A 73 -5.26 5.02 11.74
C THR A 73 -5.53 3.98 10.69
N ALA A 74 -5.71 4.33 9.41
CA ALA A 74 -5.77 3.31 8.35
C ALA A 74 -4.36 2.84 7.99
N ARG A 75 -3.59 2.38 8.99
CA ARG A 75 -2.46 1.48 8.77
C ARG A 75 -3.09 0.18 8.29
N TYR A 76 -3.27 0.07 6.99
CA TYR A 76 -3.70 -1.18 6.40
C TYR A 76 -2.60 -2.19 6.68
N ARG A 77 -2.94 -3.18 7.51
CA ARG A 77 -2.18 -4.41 7.56
C ARG A 77 -2.52 -5.12 6.25
N GLY A 78 -1.50 -5.45 5.48
CA GLY A 78 -1.65 -6.20 4.23
C GLY A 78 -2.24 -7.60 4.44
N PRO A 79 -2.08 -8.52 3.48
CA PRO A 79 -2.66 -9.89 3.46
C PRO A 79 -2.53 -10.77 4.73
N GLY A 80 -1.79 -10.35 5.75
CA GLY A 80 -1.06 -11.27 6.62
C GLY A 80 0.14 -11.84 5.85
N GLU A 81 0.47 -13.11 6.09
CA GLU A 81 1.56 -13.78 5.37
C GLU A 81 1.17 -13.99 3.89
N LEU A 82 1.92 -13.37 2.98
CA LEU A 82 1.80 -13.55 1.53
C LEU A 82 3.02 -14.33 1.01
N GLN A 83 2.76 -15.55 0.56
CA GLN A 83 3.78 -16.46 0.06
C GLN A 83 4.62 -15.86 -1.07
N ALA A 84 5.83 -16.39 -1.26
CA ALA A 84 6.67 -16.07 -2.41
C ALA A 84 5.89 -16.31 -3.72
N LYS A 85 6.00 -15.38 -4.66
CA LYS A 85 5.25 -15.40 -5.94
C LYS A 85 3.73 -15.37 -5.80
N GLY A 86 3.22 -15.14 -4.59
CA GLY A 86 1.79 -15.04 -4.30
C GLY A 86 1.20 -13.70 -4.70
N ALA A 87 -0.13 -13.67 -4.82
CA ALA A 87 -0.90 -12.46 -4.98
C ALA A 87 -2.04 -12.41 -3.95
N TRP A 88 -2.41 -11.19 -3.56
CA TRP A 88 -3.52 -10.91 -2.69
C TRP A 88 -4.33 -9.74 -3.24
N GLN A 89 -5.63 -9.78 -3.02
CA GLN A 89 -6.55 -8.73 -3.42
C GLN A 89 -7.62 -8.54 -2.35
N ASP A 90 -7.98 -7.28 -2.10
CA ASP A 90 -9.07 -6.92 -1.19
C ASP A 90 -9.64 -5.54 -1.55
N CYS A 91 -10.78 -5.22 -0.95
CA CYS A 91 -11.47 -3.94 -1.08
C CYS A 91 -11.33 -3.15 0.24
N VAL A 92 -10.85 -1.91 0.15
CA VAL A 92 -10.59 -1.03 1.30
C VAL A 92 -11.37 0.28 1.23
N PRO A 93 -11.67 0.94 2.36
CA PRO A 93 -12.30 2.25 2.36
C PRO A 93 -11.40 3.31 1.71
N LEU A 94 -12.06 4.31 1.12
CA LEU A 94 -11.37 5.50 0.64
C LEU A 94 -10.75 6.27 1.80
N PRO A 95 -9.57 6.87 1.61
CA PRO A 95 -9.11 7.88 2.54
C PRO A 95 -10.09 9.06 2.54
N VAL A 96 -10.15 9.79 3.65
CA VAL A 96 -10.80 11.10 3.65
C VAL A 96 -10.08 11.96 2.60
N LEU A 97 -10.83 12.57 1.69
CA LEU A 97 -10.27 13.41 0.64
C LEU A 97 -10.50 14.88 0.99
N ARG A 98 -9.55 15.74 0.61
CA ARG A 98 -9.75 17.19 0.63
C ARG A 98 -11.02 17.56 -0.15
N SER A 99 -11.75 18.57 0.31
CA SER A 99 -13.00 19.01 -0.30
C SER A 99 -12.84 19.36 -1.79
N GLY A 100 -13.83 18.99 -2.61
CA GLY A 100 -13.88 19.36 -4.03
C GLY A 100 -13.38 18.30 -5.01
N TYR A 101 -12.78 17.21 -4.53
CA TYR A 101 -12.30 16.11 -5.38
C TYR A 101 -13.26 14.92 -5.39
N ARG A 102 -13.45 14.31 -6.56
CA ARG A 102 -14.25 13.09 -6.73
C ARG A 102 -13.31 11.89 -6.84
N PRO A 103 -13.55 10.77 -6.12
CA PRO A 103 -12.67 9.60 -6.16
C PRO A 103 -12.36 9.08 -7.57
N GLN A 104 -13.38 9.06 -8.44
CA GLN A 104 -13.26 8.59 -9.84
C GLN A 104 -12.32 9.40 -10.73
N THR A 105 -11.89 10.59 -10.31
CA THR A 105 -10.96 11.44 -11.06
C THR A 105 -9.54 11.39 -10.49
N LEU A 106 -9.28 10.55 -9.49
CA LEU A 106 -8.02 10.51 -8.77
C LEU A 106 -7.23 9.24 -9.09
N GLU A 107 -5.92 9.36 -8.96
CA GLU A 107 -4.98 8.25 -8.94
C GLU A 107 -4.67 7.88 -7.50
N PHE A 108 -4.88 6.62 -7.14
CA PHE A 108 -4.58 6.11 -5.81
C PHE A 108 -3.27 5.34 -5.84
N ARG A 109 -2.43 5.56 -4.82
CA ARG A 109 -1.11 4.93 -4.71
C ARG A 109 -0.86 4.49 -3.28
N ALA A 110 -0.09 3.42 -3.13
CA ALA A 110 0.44 3.02 -1.84
C ALA A 110 1.73 3.78 -1.55
N GLU A 111 1.84 4.33 -0.35
CA GLU A 111 3.03 5.07 0.10
C GLU A 111 3.46 4.63 1.49
N GLN A 112 4.67 5.04 1.88
CA GLN A 112 5.27 4.74 3.18
C GLN A 112 5.28 3.23 3.46
N LEU A 113 5.59 2.42 2.44
CA LEU A 113 5.64 0.98 2.53
C LEU A 113 6.71 0.57 3.56
N ARG A 114 6.32 -0.27 4.50
CA ARG A 114 7.20 -0.90 5.48
C ARG A 114 6.74 -2.34 5.64
N GLY A 115 7.60 -3.30 5.35
CA GLY A 115 7.27 -4.71 5.44
C GLY A 115 8.43 -5.51 5.96
N SER A 116 8.12 -6.71 6.46
CA SER A 116 9.09 -7.71 6.87
C SER A 116 8.89 -8.97 6.04
N PHE A 117 9.98 -9.68 5.77
CA PHE A 117 9.99 -10.88 4.96
C PHE A 117 10.60 -12.03 5.74
N SER A 118 10.26 -13.27 5.36
CA SER A 118 10.91 -14.45 5.90
C SER A 118 12.41 -14.45 5.56
N ASP A 119 13.21 -15.03 6.45
CA ASP A 119 14.67 -15.14 6.28
C ASP A 119 15.11 -16.04 5.13
#